data_AF-A0A7H8R4G6-F1
#
_entry.id   AF-A0A7H8R4G6-F1
#
_cell.length_a   1.000
_cell.length_b   1.000
_cell.length_c   1.000
_cell.angle_alpha   90.00
_cell.angle_beta   90.00
_cell.angle_gamma   90.00
#
_symmetry.space_group_name_H-M   'P 1'
#
loop_
_entity.id
_entity.type
_entity.pdbx_description
1 polymer ?
#
loop_
_entity_poly.entity_id
_entity_poly.type
_entity_poly.pdbx_seq_one_letter_code
_entity_poly.pdbx_strand_id
1 'polypeptide(L)'
;MFLYSLTLQQPTVITQAIVGQFCGTTEQQIMSASGSCLAILRLDPNLGRVVTVLSHHIFSIILNGVGWDHRRVDRHAIQVPWPGKWASCISIVDPVGEEPRVLQTVDLEGNEAAISATVASFTSQEGESFLVVGTGKDMVTNPRQFSGGYLYVYRFHDGGQNLEIIHKTRVEEPPLAILPFQGQLKQLLRKGQSNVAPQLIVSVQTQGSRIIVGDVQHGVTMVAYKHKINKFIPFVDDTIARWTTSITMVDYDSIAGGDKFGNIWIVRCPDKTSADADEPGSETYLTAREYLNGAPNRLELMAHFFTQDIPTSICKARAWS
;
A
#
# COMPACT_ATOMS: atom_id res chain seq x y z
N MET A 1 -8.88 -34.77 -9.31
CA MET A 1 -8.75 -35.00 -7.85
C MET A 1 -7.80 -33.93 -7.34
N PHE A 2 -8.30 -32.84 -6.79
CA PHE A 2 -7.47 -31.77 -6.25
C PHE A 2 -7.28 -32.02 -4.74
N LEU A 3 -6.05 -32.24 -4.32
CA LEU A 3 -5.68 -32.32 -2.90
C LEU A 3 -5.79 -30.91 -2.31
N TYR A 4 -6.72 -30.71 -1.39
CA TYR A 4 -6.67 -29.56 -0.49
C TYR A 4 -5.70 -29.91 0.65
N SER A 5 -4.56 -29.24 0.67
CA SER A 5 -3.73 -29.17 1.88
C SER A 5 -4.38 -28.16 2.81
N LEU A 6 -5.10 -28.65 3.82
CA LEU A 6 -5.48 -27.84 4.97
C LEU A 6 -4.31 -27.88 5.95
N THR A 7 -3.42 -26.90 5.90
CA THR A 7 -2.34 -26.80 6.89
C THR A 7 -2.93 -26.42 8.25
N LEU A 8 -2.90 -27.36 9.20
CA LEU A 8 -3.18 -27.13 10.63
C LEU A 8 -2.14 -26.20 11.30
N GLN A 9 -1.06 -25.88 10.60
CA GLN A 9 -0.03 -24.94 11.02
C GLN A 9 -0.48 -23.51 10.73
N GLN A 10 -0.39 -22.63 11.74
CA GLN A 10 -0.68 -21.21 11.56
C GLN A 10 0.16 -20.65 10.40
N PRO A 11 -0.41 -19.81 9.52
CA PRO A 11 0.36 -19.12 8.49
C PRO A 11 1.50 -18.35 9.15
N THR A 12 2.74 -18.73 8.86
CA THR A 12 3.93 -18.06 9.41
C THR A 12 4.37 -16.88 8.55
N VAL A 13 3.91 -16.82 7.30
CA VAL A 13 4.26 -15.76 6.34
C VAL A 13 3.45 -14.51 6.67
N ILE A 14 4.15 -13.42 6.99
CA ILE A 14 3.55 -12.10 7.14
C ILE A 14 3.23 -11.56 5.74
N THR A 15 1.95 -11.43 5.41
CA THR A 15 1.46 -10.89 4.14
C THR A 15 1.45 -9.36 4.11
N GLN A 16 1.50 -8.73 5.28
CA GLN A 16 1.65 -7.28 5.40
C GLN A 16 2.08 -6.92 6.82
N ALA A 17 2.88 -5.88 6.98
CA ALA A 17 3.06 -5.21 8.26
C ALA A 17 3.06 -3.69 8.10
N ILE A 18 2.53 -3.00 9.10
CA ILE A 18 2.59 -1.54 9.22
C ILE A 18 3.18 -1.19 10.58
N VAL A 19 4.01 -0.14 10.62
CA VAL A 19 4.50 0.43 11.87
C VAL A 19 3.66 1.64 12.24
N GLY A 20 3.27 1.71 13.51
CA GLY A 20 2.43 2.77 14.03
C GLY A 20 2.32 2.71 15.55
N GLN A 21 1.50 3.59 16.11
CA GLN A 21 1.11 3.55 17.52
C GLN A 21 -0.29 2.95 17.57
N PHE A 22 -0.39 1.67 17.94
CA PHE A 22 -1.67 0.93 17.91
C PHE A 22 -2.29 0.78 19.29
N CYS A 23 -1.47 0.83 20.35
CA CYS A 23 -1.94 0.62 21.72
C CYS A 23 -2.24 1.89 22.53
N GLY A 24 -2.41 3.05 21.88
CA GLY A 24 -2.60 4.32 22.60
C GLY A 24 -1.39 4.70 23.46
N THR A 25 -0.26 4.02 23.31
CA THR A 25 1.03 4.36 23.89
C THR A 25 1.84 5.19 22.90
N THR A 26 2.84 5.91 23.39
CA THR A 26 3.80 6.62 22.53
C THR A 26 4.79 5.67 21.84
N GLU A 27 4.78 4.38 22.19
CA GLU A 27 5.69 3.36 21.66
C GLU A 27 5.32 2.97 20.23
N GLN A 28 6.33 2.87 19.35
CA GLN A 28 6.15 2.29 18.02
C GLN A 28 5.97 0.77 18.13
N GLN A 29 4.96 0.29 17.41
CA GLN A 29 4.57 -1.10 17.33
C GLN A 29 4.45 -1.49 15.86
N ILE A 30 4.49 -2.80 15.61
CA ILE A 30 4.34 -3.38 14.27
C ILE A 30 3.03 -4.15 14.27
N MET A 31 2.03 -3.71 13.52
CA MET A 31 0.87 -4.53 13.25
C MET A 31 1.18 -5.37 12.02
N SER A 32 1.16 -6.68 12.16
CA SER A 32 1.44 -7.66 11.12
C SER A 32 0.19 -8.48 10.83
N ALA A 33 0.06 -8.89 9.57
CA ALA A 33 -0.96 -9.78 9.08
C ALA A 33 -0.28 -11.04 8.55
N SER A 34 -0.65 -12.22 9.06
CA SER A 34 -0.15 -13.51 8.59
C SER A 34 -1.32 -14.43 8.26
N GLY A 35 -1.66 -14.51 6.98
CA GLY A 35 -2.86 -15.19 6.51
C GLY A 35 -4.11 -14.55 7.10
N SER A 36 -4.70 -15.21 8.10
CA SER A 36 -5.88 -14.73 8.83
C SER A 36 -5.60 -14.28 10.25
N CYS A 37 -4.33 -14.11 10.61
CA CYS A 37 -3.91 -13.68 11.94
C CYS A 37 -3.41 -12.23 11.89
N LEU A 38 -4.00 -11.33 12.68
CA LEU A 38 -3.44 -10.02 12.99
C LEU A 38 -2.63 -10.12 14.27
N ALA A 39 -1.38 -9.67 14.24
CA ALA A 39 -0.57 -9.58 15.43
C ALA A 39 0.03 -8.18 15.60
N ILE A 40 -0.13 -7.60 16.78
CA ILE A 40 0.67 -6.44 17.19
C ILE A 40 1.94 -6.97 17.84
N LEU A 41 3.06 -6.54 17.28
CA LEU A 41 4.38 -6.84 17.75
C LEU A 41 5.04 -5.57 18.29
N ARG A 42 5.93 -5.72 19.25
CA ARG A 42 6.74 -4.63 19.81
C ARG A 42 8.18 -5.07 19.82
N LEU A 43 9.10 -4.14 19.53
CA LEU A 43 10.52 -4.39 19.72
C LEU A 43 10.84 -4.26 21.21
N ASP A 44 11.37 -5.31 21.83
CA ASP A 44 11.91 -5.25 23.19
C ASP A 44 13.37 -4.73 23.11
N PRO A 45 13.64 -3.49 23.59
CA PRO A 45 14.98 -2.90 23.48
C PRO A 45 16.01 -3.59 24.39
N ASN A 46 15.58 -4.26 25.45
CA ASN A 46 16.49 -4.96 26.38
C ASN A 46 16.90 -6.33 25.82
N LEU A 47 15.99 -7.00 25.12
CA LEU A 47 16.23 -8.34 24.57
C LEU A 47 16.69 -8.33 23.11
N GLY A 48 16.57 -7.19 22.41
CA GLY A 48 16.85 -7.09 20.98
C GLY A 48 15.96 -8.01 20.12
N ARG A 49 14.75 -8.32 20.60
CA ARG A 49 13.81 -9.26 19.96
C ARG A 49 12.45 -8.62 19.79
N VAL A 50 11.74 -9.05 18.76
CA VAL A 50 10.34 -8.68 18.54
C VAL A 50 9.45 -9.60 19.38
N VAL A 51 8.65 -9.03 20.26
CA VAL A 51 7.67 -9.74 21.10
C VAL A 51 6.26 -9.51 20.58
N THR A 52 5.43 -10.55 20.59
CA THR A 52 4.01 -10.42 20.24
C THR A 52 3.27 -9.83 21.44
N VAL A 53 2.73 -8.63 21.27
CA VAL A 53 1.87 -7.95 22.25
C VAL A 53 0.47 -8.52 22.18
N LEU A 54 -0.03 -8.70 20.96
CA LEU A 54 -1.33 -9.26 20.68
C LEU A 54 -1.28 -10.14 19.44
N SER A 55 -2.04 -11.21 19.42
CA SER A 55 -2.32 -12.02 18.23
C SER A 55 -3.80 -12.40 18.22
N HIS A 56 -4.48 -12.14 17.11
CA HIS A 56 -5.91 -12.36 16.94
C HIS A 56 -6.18 -12.98 15.57
N HIS A 57 -6.90 -14.10 15.57
CA HIS A 57 -7.38 -14.73 14.35
C HIS A 57 -8.63 -14.01 13.87
N ILE A 58 -8.49 -13.27 12.79
CA ILE A 58 -9.64 -12.83 12.00
C ILE A 58 -10.00 -13.93 11.01
N PHE A 59 -11.25 -14.01 10.57
CA PHE A 59 -11.72 -15.15 9.75
C PHE A 59 -11.47 -14.92 8.25
N SER A 60 -10.35 -14.24 7.97
CA SER A 60 -10.24 -13.35 6.84
C SER A 60 -8.80 -13.16 6.35
N ILE A 61 -8.54 -13.34 5.04
CA ILE A 61 -7.25 -13.00 4.40
C ILE A 61 -7.07 -11.48 4.38
N ILE A 62 -5.90 -10.99 4.79
CA ILE A 62 -5.61 -9.55 4.77
C ILE A 62 -4.81 -9.19 3.52
N LEU A 63 -5.38 -8.32 2.71
CA LEU A 63 -4.70 -7.60 1.63
C LEU A 63 -4.83 -6.10 1.95
N ASN A 64 -3.72 -5.44 2.31
CA ASN A 64 -3.69 -4.00 2.59
C ASN A 64 -4.55 -3.51 3.79
N GLY A 65 -4.59 -4.25 4.90
CA GLY A 65 -5.34 -3.91 6.12
C GLY A 65 -6.86 -4.13 5.98
N VAL A 66 -7.29 -4.74 4.88
CA VAL A 66 -8.69 -5.06 4.57
C VAL A 66 -8.86 -6.58 4.61
N GLY A 67 -9.87 -7.05 5.36
CA GLY A 67 -10.11 -8.47 5.64
C GLY A 67 -11.04 -9.16 4.63
N TRP A 68 -11.09 -10.48 4.66
CA TRP A 68 -11.90 -11.36 3.80
C TRP A 68 -12.76 -12.39 4.58
N ASP A 69 -13.90 -12.05 5.18
CA ASP A 69 -14.58 -13.03 6.07
C ASP A 69 -15.18 -14.24 5.32
N HIS A 70 -14.84 -15.46 5.75
CA HIS A 70 -15.40 -16.73 5.26
C HIS A 70 -16.78 -17.13 5.85
N ARG A 71 -17.39 -16.34 6.75
CA ARG A 71 -18.49 -16.82 7.61
C ARG A 71 -19.94 -16.70 7.11
N ARG A 72 -20.25 -16.21 5.91
CA ARG A 72 -21.67 -16.12 5.46
C ARG A 72 -21.97 -16.67 4.07
N VAL A 73 -21.38 -17.83 3.76
CA VAL A 73 -22.06 -18.82 2.92
C VAL A 73 -22.87 -19.70 3.87
N ASP A 74 -24.20 -19.75 3.70
CA ASP A 74 -25.10 -20.56 4.53
C ASP A 74 -24.54 -21.96 4.79
N ARG A 75 -24.67 -22.44 6.03
CA ARG A 75 -24.18 -23.77 6.49
C ARG A 75 -24.81 -24.99 5.78
N HIS A 76 -25.48 -24.81 4.64
CA HIS A 76 -26.06 -25.86 3.82
C HIS A 76 -25.55 -25.91 2.38
N ALA A 77 -24.58 -25.09 2.00
CA ALA A 77 -23.87 -25.30 0.74
C ALA A 77 -22.49 -24.64 0.81
N ILE A 78 -21.42 -25.42 1.06
CA ILE A 78 -20.09 -25.00 0.61
C ILE A 78 -20.14 -25.08 -0.93
N GLN A 79 -20.73 -24.06 -1.56
CA GLN A 79 -20.48 -23.82 -2.96
C GLN A 79 -19.00 -23.42 -3.03
N VAL A 80 -18.21 -24.30 -3.65
CA VAL A 80 -16.90 -23.98 -4.24
C VAL A 80 -16.88 -22.51 -4.65
N PRO A 81 -15.87 -21.70 -4.27
CA PRO A 81 -15.74 -20.34 -4.76
C PRO A 81 -15.77 -20.42 -6.28
N TRP A 82 -16.86 -19.93 -6.87
CA TRP A 82 -17.04 -19.96 -8.31
C TRP A 82 -15.86 -19.22 -8.93
N PRO A 83 -15.17 -19.80 -9.93
CA PRO A 83 -14.07 -19.12 -10.60
C PRO A 83 -14.47 -17.70 -11.02
N GLY A 84 -13.69 -16.70 -10.63
CA GLY A 84 -13.96 -15.29 -10.93
C GLY A 84 -14.94 -14.58 -9.97
N LYS A 85 -15.31 -15.19 -8.83
CA LYS A 85 -16.04 -14.51 -7.76
C LYS A 85 -15.12 -14.01 -6.63
N TRP A 86 -15.43 -12.82 -6.13
CA TRP A 86 -14.76 -12.09 -5.07
C TRP A 86 -15.73 -11.82 -3.93
N ALA A 87 -15.23 -11.92 -2.71
CA ALA A 87 -15.88 -11.46 -1.49
C ALA A 87 -14.85 -10.63 -0.73
N SER A 88 -15.23 -9.46 -0.21
CA SER A 88 -14.28 -8.55 0.44
C SER A 88 -15.01 -7.74 1.48
N CYS A 89 -14.35 -7.37 2.57
CA CYS A 89 -14.97 -6.54 3.61
C CYS A 89 -13.94 -5.63 4.29
N ILE A 90 -14.39 -4.50 4.80
CA ILE A 90 -13.59 -3.58 5.61
C ILE A 90 -13.94 -3.83 7.08
N SER A 91 -12.93 -4.08 7.91
CA SER A 91 -13.12 -4.32 9.34
C SER A 91 -12.40 -3.25 10.17
N ILE A 92 -13.12 -2.62 11.09
CA ILE A 92 -12.54 -1.77 12.12
C ILE A 92 -12.19 -2.67 13.30
N VAL A 93 -10.92 -2.66 13.70
CA VAL A 93 -10.43 -3.49 14.80
C VAL A 93 -10.02 -2.57 15.94
N ASP A 94 -10.54 -2.84 17.13
CA ASP A 94 -9.97 -2.32 18.38
C ASP A 94 -8.97 -3.36 18.90
N PRO A 95 -7.66 -3.10 18.77
CA PRO A 95 -6.67 -4.06 19.20
C PRO A 95 -6.30 -3.91 20.69
N VAL A 96 -6.81 -2.91 21.41
CA VAL A 96 -6.32 -2.58 22.77
C VAL A 96 -7.37 -2.39 23.83
N GLY A 97 -8.66 -2.49 23.48
CA GLY A 97 -9.70 -2.77 24.45
C GLY A 97 -9.36 -3.99 25.31
N GLU A 98 -10.04 -4.11 26.46
CA GLU A 98 -9.86 -5.24 27.40
C GLU A 98 -9.86 -6.60 26.69
N GLU A 99 -10.73 -6.73 25.69
CA GLU A 99 -10.71 -7.80 24.70
C GLU A 99 -10.60 -7.22 23.28
N PRO A 100 -9.55 -7.58 22.52
CA PRO A 100 -9.43 -7.20 21.12
C PRO A 100 -10.60 -7.73 20.31
N ARG A 101 -11.23 -6.84 19.54
CA ARG A 101 -12.46 -7.16 18.82
C ARG A 101 -12.61 -6.37 17.54
N VAL A 102 -13.40 -6.92 16.63
CA VAL A 102 -13.90 -6.20 15.46
C VAL A 102 -15.08 -5.34 15.92
N LEU A 103 -14.97 -4.02 15.76
CA LEU A 103 -16.01 -3.05 16.12
C LEU A 103 -17.11 -2.98 15.05
N GLN A 104 -16.69 -2.95 13.79
CA GLN A 104 -17.59 -2.88 12.64
C GLN A 104 -17.01 -3.68 11.48
N THR A 105 -17.88 -4.33 10.71
CA THR A 105 -17.56 -4.91 9.41
C THR A 105 -18.48 -4.30 8.35
N VAL A 106 -17.89 -3.88 7.24
CA VAL A 106 -18.57 -3.36 6.06
C VAL A 106 -18.30 -4.32 4.90
N ASP A 107 -19.30 -5.09 4.51
CA ASP A 107 -19.19 -6.04 3.40
C ASP A 107 -19.24 -5.31 2.05
N LEU A 108 -18.36 -5.68 1.13
CA LEU A 108 -18.39 -5.22 -0.25
C LEU A 108 -19.22 -6.18 -1.10
N GLU A 109 -20.12 -5.62 -1.89
CA GLU A 109 -21.04 -6.37 -2.73
C GLU A 109 -20.63 -6.30 -4.21
N GLY A 110 -21.36 -7.02 -5.07
CA GLY A 110 -21.28 -6.82 -6.51
C GLY A 110 -19.97 -7.31 -7.14
N ASN A 111 -19.35 -8.35 -6.56
CA ASN A 111 -18.09 -8.93 -7.03
C ASN A 111 -16.91 -7.94 -7.02
N GLU A 112 -16.94 -7.00 -6.06
CA GLU A 112 -15.87 -6.05 -5.82
C GLU A 112 -14.91 -6.56 -4.74
N ALA A 113 -13.63 -6.30 -4.92
CA ALA A 113 -12.62 -6.55 -3.90
C ALA A 113 -11.76 -5.32 -3.65
N ALA A 114 -11.56 -5.01 -2.38
CA ALA A 114 -10.61 -4.01 -1.95
C ALA A 114 -9.19 -4.47 -2.26
N ILE A 115 -8.38 -3.54 -2.78
CA ILE A 115 -7.02 -3.78 -3.24
C ILE A 115 -6.02 -2.77 -2.67
N SER A 116 -6.48 -1.61 -2.23
CA SER A 116 -5.64 -0.59 -1.59
C SER A 116 -6.47 0.22 -0.59
N ALA A 117 -5.81 0.76 0.42
CA ALA A 117 -6.45 1.61 1.41
C ALA A 117 -5.47 2.67 1.92
N THR A 118 -5.97 3.85 2.27
CA THR A 118 -5.19 4.87 2.96
C THR A 118 -6.09 5.78 3.79
N VAL A 119 -5.52 6.39 4.82
CA VAL A 119 -6.18 7.47 5.57
C VAL A 119 -5.65 8.80 5.03
N ALA A 120 -6.53 9.62 4.50
CA ALA A 120 -6.19 10.92 3.92
C ALA A 120 -6.92 12.04 4.65
N SER A 121 -6.21 13.12 4.95
CA SER A 121 -6.81 14.36 5.44
C SER A 121 -6.94 15.38 4.31
N PHE A 122 -8.04 16.12 4.31
CA PHE A 122 -8.34 17.09 3.26
C PHE A 122 -8.32 18.51 3.83
N THR A 123 -7.47 19.38 3.28
CA THR A 123 -7.39 20.80 3.70
C THR A 123 -8.73 21.51 3.58
N SER A 124 -9.60 21.02 2.69
CA SER A 124 -10.94 21.56 2.48
C SER A 124 -11.97 21.20 3.52
N GLN A 125 -11.73 20.14 4.29
CA GLN A 125 -12.59 19.67 5.37
C GLN A 125 -11.91 19.96 6.71
N GLU A 126 -11.21 21.09 6.80
CA GLU A 126 -10.53 21.53 8.03
C GLU A 126 -9.51 20.51 8.59
N GLY A 127 -8.97 19.64 7.73
CA GLY A 127 -8.03 18.59 8.13
C GLY A 127 -8.69 17.32 8.68
N GLU A 128 -10.02 17.17 8.58
CA GLU A 128 -10.73 15.93 8.87
C GLU A 128 -10.11 14.76 8.08
N SER A 129 -9.95 13.62 8.75
CA SER A 129 -9.38 12.40 8.18
C SER A 129 -10.49 11.50 7.65
N PHE A 130 -10.22 10.89 6.49
CA PHE A 130 -11.14 9.99 5.80
C PHE A 130 -10.41 8.71 5.44
N LEU A 131 -11.14 7.59 5.44
CA LEU A 131 -10.65 6.34 4.88
C LEU A 131 -10.97 6.31 3.39
N VAL A 132 -9.94 6.17 2.56
CA VAL A 132 -10.07 5.97 1.11
C VAL A 132 -9.73 4.53 0.78
N VAL A 133 -10.64 3.81 0.14
CA VAL A 133 -10.46 2.39 -0.25
C VAL A 133 -10.58 2.25 -1.76
N GLY A 134 -9.54 1.71 -2.38
CA GLY A 134 -9.52 1.32 -3.78
C GLY A 134 -10.06 -0.08 -3.97
N THR A 135 -10.99 -0.25 -4.91
CA THR A 135 -11.56 -1.57 -5.24
C THR A 135 -11.46 -1.87 -6.74
N GLY A 136 -11.44 -3.16 -7.07
CA GLY A 136 -11.60 -3.67 -8.43
C GLY A 136 -12.79 -4.63 -8.52
N LYS A 137 -13.49 -4.60 -9.66
CA LYS A 137 -14.68 -5.42 -9.92
C LYS A 137 -14.42 -6.48 -10.97
N ASP A 138 -14.97 -7.68 -10.75
CA ASP A 138 -14.86 -8.84 -11.65
C ASP A 138 -13.41 -9.13 -12.05
N MET A 139 -12.49 -9.03 -11.08
CA MET A 139 -11.06 -9.15 -11.37
C MET A 139 -10.69 -10.59 -11.73
N VAL A 140 -9.84 -10.75 -12.74
CA VAL A 140 -9.13 -11.98 -13.06
C VAL A 140 -7.64 -11.68 -12.92
N THR A 141 -6.90 -12.51 -12.21
CA THR A 141 -5.49 -12.27 -11.91
C THR A 141 -4.59 -12.59 -13.10
N ASN A 142 -4.85 -13.71 -13.80
CA ASN A 142 -4.04 -14.14 -14.93
C ASN A 142 -4.91 -14.79 -16.04
N PRO A 143 -4.91 -14.23 -17.26
CA PRO A 143 -4.41 -12.89 -17.60
C PRO A 143 -5.18 -11.80 -16.84
N ARG A 144 -4.52 -10.66 -16.55
CA ARG A 144 -5.16 -9.56 -15.79
C ARG A 144 -6.37 -9.02 -16.54
N GLN A 145 -7.55 -9.13 -15.96
CA GLN A 145 -8.81 -8.57 -16.48
C GLN A 145 -9.64 -7.99 -15.33
N PHE A 146 -10.56 -7.07 -15.64
CA PHE A 146 -11.49 -6.47 -14.69
C PHE A 146 -12.62 -5.75 -15.45
N SER A 147 -13.75 -5.51 -14.80
CA SER A 147 -14.86 -4.73 -15.37
C SER A 147 -14.88 -3.26 -14.95
N GLY A 148 -14.12 -2.91 -13.91
CA GLY A 148 -13.90 -1.53 -13.48
C GLY A 148 -13.16 -1.41 -12.16
N GLY A 149 -12.69 -0.19 -11.85
CA GLY A 149 -12.17 0.18 -10.53
C GLY A 149 -13.06 1.21 -9.85
N TYR A 150 -13.01 1.27 -8.52
CA TYR A 150 -13.69 2.30 -7.73
C TYR A 150 -12.81 2.83 -6.61
N LEU A 151 -13.12 4.05 -6.18
CA LEU A 151 -12.61 4.66 -4.97
C LEU A 151 -13.79 4.94 -4.05
N TYR A 152 -13.78 4.29 -2.89
CA TYR A 152 -14.71 4.57 -1.80
C TYR A 152 -14.07 5.58 -0.85
N VAL A 153 -14.89 6.51 -0.37
CA VAL A 153 -14.51 7.45 0.69
C VAL A 153 -15.47 7.25 1.85
N TYR A 154 -14.91 6.91 3.01
CA TYR A 154 -15.63 6.73 4.26
C TYR A 154 -15.24 7.82 5.26
N ARG A 155 -16.23 8.31 6.00
CA ARG A 155 -16.06 9.18 7.16
C ARG A 155 -15.92 8.33 8.42
N PHE A 156 -15.00 8.70 9.30
CA PHE A 156 -14.93 8.12 10.64
C PHE A 156 -15.97 8.77 11.57
N HIS A 157 -16.69 7.94 12.30
CA HIS A 157 -17.63 8.33 13.36
C HIS A 157 -17.21 7.72 14.70
N ASP A 158 -17.77 8.25 15.79
CA ASP A 158 -17.58 7.74 17.15
C ASP A 158 -16.11 7.57 17.55
N GLY A 159 -15.26 8.53 17.16
CA GLY A 159 -13.82 8.48 17.42
C GLY A 159 -13.07 7.40 16.63
N GLY A 160 -13.59 6.98 15.46
CA GLY A 160 -12.98 5.98 14.60
C GLY A 160 -13.53 4.56 14.78
N GLN A 161 -14.55 4.39 15.61
CA GLN A 161 -15.18 3.09 15.87
C GLN A 161 -16.19 2.68 14.80
N ASN A 162 -16.67 3.64 14.01
CA ASN A 162 -17.62 3.42 12.93
C ASN A 162 -17.19 4.15 11.65
N LEU A 163 -17.59 3.60 10.51
CA LEU A 163 -17.39 4.14 9.16
C LEU A 163 -18.76 4.37 8.50
N GLU A 164 -18.93 5.55 7.94
CA GLU A 164 -20.06 5.90 7.08
C GLU A 164 -19.57 6.16 5.65
N ILE A 165 -20.20 5.53 4.65
CA ILE A 165 -19.86 5.77 3.25
C ILE A 165 -20.33 7.17 2.82
N ILE A 166 -19.40 7.99 2.34
CA ILE A 166 -19.72 9.32 1.80
C ILE A 166 -19.95 9.22 0.30
N HIS A 167 -19.03 8.53 -0.38
CA HIS A 167 -19.00 8.56 -1.83
C HIS A 167 -18.29 7.34 -2.43
N LYS A 168 -18.75 6.93 -3.62
CA LYS A 168 -18.12 5.92 -4.47
C LYS A 168 -17.92 6.51 -5.85
N THR A 169 -16.66 6.66 -6.27
CA THR A 169 -16.30 7.15 -7.60
C THR A 169 -15.75 6.02 -8.46
N ARG A 170 -16.21 5.90 -9.70
CA ARG A 170 -15.64 4.98 -10.68
C ARG A 170 -14.32 5.54 -11.24
N VAL A 171 -13.33 4.69 -11.39
CA VAL A 171 -12.04 4.99 -12.02
C VAL A 171 -11.78 4.05 -13.21
N GLU A 172 -10.81 4.41 -14.05
CA GLU A 172 -10.50 3.70 -15.30
C GLU A 172 -10.01 2.26 -15.03
N GLU A 173 -9.14 2.08 -14.03
CA GLU A 173 -8.59 0.78 -13.62
C GLU A 173 -8.63 0.60 -12.10
N PRO A 174 -8.62 -0.64 -11.58
CA PRO A 174 -8.47 -0.91 -10.16
C PRO A 174 -7.21 -0.21 -9.58
N PRO A 175 -7.36 0.72 -8.61
CA PRO A 175 -6.24 1.49 -8.09
C PRO A 175 -5.45 0.67 -7.07
N LEU A 176 -4.30 0.13 -7.46
CA LEU A 176 -3.46 -0.73 -6.60
C LEU A 176 -2.69 0.04 -5.53
N ALA A 177 -2.53 1.37 -5.68
CA ALA A 177 -1.87 2.20 -4.70
C ALA A 177 -2.55 3.56 -4.60
N ILE A 178 -2.75 4.04 -3.37
CA ILE A 178 -3.34 5.34 -3.05
C ILE A 178 -2.50 5.99 -1.98
N LEU A 179 -2.18 7.27 -2.15
CA LEU A 179 -1.34 8.02 -1.22
C LEU A 179 -1.91 9.43 -1.02
N PRO A 180 -2.08 9.89 0.22
CA PRO A 180 -2.40 11.28 0.51
C PRO A 180 -1.24 12.18 0.06
N PHE A 181 -1.52 13.21 -0.73
CA PHE A 181 -0.50 14.11 -1.24
C PHE A 181 -0.90 15.58 -1.00
N GLN A 182 -0.14 16.24 -0.13
CA GLN A 182 -0.23 17.69 0.16
C GLN A 182 -1.65 18.22 0.42
N GLY A 183 -2.44 17.47 1.20
CA GLY A 183 -3.79 17.87 1.62
C GLY A 183 -4.82 17.97 0.49
N GLN A 184 -4.48 17.48 -0.71
CA GLN A 184 -5.37 17.51 -1.85
C GLN A 184 -6.24 16.27 -1.88
N LEU A 185 -7.57 16.47 -1.85
CA LEU A 185 -8.66 15.63 -2.39
C LEU A 185 -9.99 16.30 -1.93
N LYS A 186 -10.42 17.38 -2.63
CA LYS A 186 -11.61 18.19 -2.27
C LYS A 186 -12.94 17.49 -2.59
N GLN A 187 -12.87 16.66 -3.62
CA GLN A 187 -13.77 15.68 -4.21
C GLN A 187 -12.81 14.82 -5.08
N LEU A 188 -13.18 13.61 -5.50
CA LEU A 188 -12.34 12.76 -6.37
C LEU A 188 -12.29 13.29 -7.82
N LEU A 189 -11.95 14.56 -7.98
CA LEU A 189 -11.77 15.26 -9.24
C LEU A 189 -10.30 15.15 -9.65
N ARG A 190 -10.05 14.64 -10.85
CA ARG A 190 -8.71 14.54 -11.42
C ARG A 190 -8.10 15.93 -11.60
N LYS A 191 -7.05 16.24 -10.84
CA LYS A 191 -6.35 17.53 -10.90
C LYS A 191 -5.11 17.50 -11.77
N GLY A 192 -4.42 16.36 -11.87
CA GLY A 192 -3.24 16.16 -12.71
C GLY A 192 -3.07 14.68 -13.01
N GLN A 193 -2.45 14.36 -14.14
CA GLN A 193 -2.11 12.99 -14.54
C GLN A 193 -0.82 12.99 -15.34
N SER A 194 -0.01 11.96 -15.16
CA SER A 194 1.16 11.65 -15.98
C SER A 194 1.39 10.14 -16.00
N ASN A 195 1.95 9.64 -17.11
CA ASN A 195 2.46 8.28 -17.17
C ASN A 195 3.84 8.25 -16.52
N VAL A 196 3.94 7.56 -15.39
CA VAL A 196 5.15 7.56 -14.53
C VAL A 196 5.66 6.17 -14.21
N ALA A 197 4.97 5.14 -14.69
CA ALA A 197 5.37 3.75 -14.56
C ALA A 197 5.25 3.08 -15.94
N PRO A 198 6.21 2.22 -16.33
CA PRO A 198 6.17 1.57 -17.64
C PRO A 198 5.02 0.58 -17.82
N GLN A 199 4.52 -0.04 -16.74
CA GLN A 199 3.54 -1.12 -16.85
C GLN A 199 2.37 -0.99 -15.87
N LEU A 200 2.61 -1.00 -14.56
CA LEU A 200 1.54 -1.01 -13.57
C LEU A 200 2.08 -0.53 -12.22
N ILE A 201 1.47 0.54 -11.70
CA ILE A 201 1.81 1.07 -10.38
C ILE A 201 1.31 0.11 -9.30
N VAL A 202 2.20 -0.34 -8.42
CA VAL A 202 1.89 -1.24 -7.29
C VAL A 202 2.14 -0.60 -5.94
N SER A 203 2.94 0.47 -5.88
CA SER A 203 3.19 1.20 -4.64
C SER A 203 3.55 2.65 -4.94
N VAL A 204 3.19 3.53 -4.01
CA VAL A 204 3.57 4.95 -4.05
C VAL A 204 3.99 5.44 -2.67
N GLN A 205 5.00 6.31 -2.63
CA GLN A 205 5.46 7.02 -1.43
C GLN A 205 5.77 8.47 -1.79
N THR A 206 5.80 9.36 -0.80
CA THR A 206 6.12 10.77 -1.05
C THR A 206 6.85 11.42 0.11
N GLN A 207 7.73 12.36 -0.22
CA GLN A 207 8.31 13.31 0.72
C GLN A 207 8.35 14.68 0.04
N GLY A 208 7.61 15.65 0.58
CA GLY A 208 7.49 16.97 -0.02
C GLY A 208 6.89 16.93 -1.42
N SER A 209 7.64 17.38 -2.42
CA SER A 209 7.23 17.41 -3.84
C SER A 209 7.75 16.20 -4.62
N ARG A 210 8.46 15.29 -3.97
CA ARG A 210 9.02 14.09 -4.59
C ARG A 210 8.12 12.90 -4.31
N ILE A 211 7.84 12.13 -5.34
CA ILE A 211 6.99 10.95 -5.30
C ILE A 211 7.81 9.78 -5.83
N ILE A 212 7.75 8.67 -5.11
CA ILE A 212 8.35 7.41 -5.51
C ILE A 212 7.24 6.51 -6.02
N VAL A 213 7.43 5.94 -7.20
CA VAL A 213 6.49 5.04 -7.86
C VAL A 213 7.15 3.69 -8.01
N GLY A 214 6.59 2.65 -7.40
CA GLY A 214 6.97 1.27 -7.66
C GLY A 214 6.15 0.71 -8.82
N ASP A 215 6.83 0.25 -9.86
CA ASP A 215 6.24 -0.49 -10.96
C ASP A 215 6.24 -1.99 -10.65
N VAL A 216 5.23 -2.71 -11.16
CA VAL A 216 5.10 -4.14 -10.95
C VAL A 216 6.34 -4.89 -11.41
N GLN A 217 7.04 -4.45 -12.48
CA GLN A 217 8.14 -5.15 -13.15
C GLN A 217 9.47 -4.38 -13.15
N HIS A 218 9.40 -3.06 -13.32
CA HIS A 218 10.55 -2.23 -13.70
C HIS A 218 11.18 -1.50 -12.50
N GLY A 219 10.99 -2.02 -11.28
CA GLY A 219 11.57 -1.43 -10.08
C GLY A 219 10.86 -0.15 -9.67
N VAL A 220 11.63 0.92 -9.49
CA VAL A 220 11.14 2.21 -8.98
C VAL A 220 11.50 3.37 -9.89
N THR A 221 10.63 4.37 -9.91
CA THR A 221 10.82 5.66 -10.60
C THR A 221 10.60 6.78 -9.60
N MET A 222 11.49 7.77 -9.57
CA MET A 222 11.24 9.02 -8.84
C MET A 222 10.65 10.08 -9.75
N VAL A 223 9.67 10.78 -9.21
CA VAL A 223 8.83 11.73 -9.90
C VAL A 223 8.83 13.04 -9.12
N ALA A 224 9.08 14.14 -9.82
CA ALA A 224 8.98 15.48 -9.26
C ALA A 224 7.60 16.07 -9.59
N TYR A 225 6.89 16.54 -8.56
CA TYR A 225 5.67 17.33 -8.75
C TYR A 225 6.01 18.81 -8.87
N LYS A 226 5.58 19.43 -9.97
CA LYS A 226 5.84 20.85 -10.29
C LYS A 226 4.58 21.67 -10.12
N HIS A 227 4.46 22.35 -8.97
CA HIS A 227 3.25 23.10 -8.58
C HIS A 227 2.78 24.12 -9.62
N LYS A 228 3.70 24.88 -10.21
CA LYS A 228 3.37 25.97 -11.15
C LYS A 228 2.62 25.49 -12.38
N ILE A 229 2.96 24.29 -12.87
CA ILE A 229 2.37 23.70 -14.08
C ILE A 229 1.47 22.51 -13.76
N ASN A 230 1.34 22.14 -12.48
CA ASN A 230 0.54 21.01 -11.99
C ASN A 230 0.81 19.71 -12.77
N LYS A 231 2.11 19.40 -12.95
CA LYS A 231 2.57 18.19 -13.65
C LYS A 231 3.45 17.33 -12.76
N PHE A 232 3.35 16.03 -12.98
CA PHE A 232 4.26 15.02 -12.45
C PHE A 232 5.29 14.68 -13.53
N ILE A 233 6.57 14.78 -13.22
CA ILE A 233 7.65 14.56 -14.20
C ILE A 233 8.60 13.48 -13.66
N PRO A 234 8.67 12.29 -14.30
CA PRO A 234 9.66 11.28 -13.94
C PRO A 234 11.06 11.79 -14.32
N PHE A 235 12.02 11.69 -13.41
CA PHE A 235 13.36 12.26 -13.63
C PHE A 235 14.51 11.28 -13.40
N VAL A 236 14.26 10.16 -12.71
CA VAL A 236 15.22 9.08 -12.51
C VAL A 236 14.45 7.76 -12.31
N ASP A 237 14.95 6.68 -12.90
CA ASP A 237 14.36 5.33 -12.79
C ASP A 237 15.44 4.27 -12.52
N ASP A 238 14.99 3.05 -12.23
CA ASP A 238 15.87 1.93 -11.93
C ASP A 238 16.66 1.46 -13.17
N THR A 239 17.80 0.84 -12.92
CA THR A 239 18.67 0.26 -13.96
C THR A 239 18.23 -1.13 -14.36
N ILE A 240 17.64 -1.90 -13.42
CA ILE A 240 17.26 -3.29 -13.62
C ILE A 240 15.78 -3.49 -13.33
N ALA A 241 15.19 -4.51 -13.96
CA ALA A 241 13.84 -4.92 -13.64
C ALA A 241 13.78 -5.52 -12.24
N ARG A 242 12.94 -4.97 -11.37
CA ARG A 242 12.61 -5.52 -10.05
C ARG A 242 11.10 -5.65 -9.94
N TRP A 243 10.65 -6.84 -9.56
CA TRP A 243 9.23 -7.11 -9.40
C TRP A 243 8.73 -6.60 -8.06
N THR A 244 8.62 -5.29 -7.94
CA THR A 244 8.40 -4.57 -6.68
C THR A 244 7.18 -5.09 -5.94
N THR A 245 7.35 -5.42 -4.67
CA THR A 245 6.26 -5.82 -3.77
C THR A 245 5.97 -4.77 -2.72
N SER A 246 7.01 -4.11 -2.20
CA SER A 246 6.89 -3.05 -1.19
C SER A 246 8.06 -2.08 -1.29
N ILE A 247 7.84 -0.81 -0.92
CA ILE A 247 8.86 0.24 -0.90
C ILE A 247 8.69 1.14 0.34
N THR A 248 9.79 1.74 0.79
CA THR A 248 9.80 2.83 1.78
C THR A 248 10.90 3.82 1.45
N MET A 249 10.65 5.10 1.71
CA MET A 249 11.70 6.12 1.65
C MET A 249 12.59 5.99 2.91
N VAL A 250 13.89 5.80 2.71
CA VAL A 250 14.88 5.77 3.79
C VAL A 250 15.32 7.20 4.13
N ASP A 251 15.48 8.02 3.11
CA ASP A 251 15.65 9.47 3.20
C ASP A 251 15.05 10.10 1.93
N TYR A 252 15.39 11.36 1.64
CA TYR A 252 14.85 12.09 0.49
C TYR A 252 15.34 11.56 -0.87
N ASP A 253 16.49 10.88 -0.89
CA ASP A 253 17.17 10.43 -2.10
C ASP A 253 17.29 8.90 -2.19
N SER A 254 16.94 8.17 -1.13
CA SER A 254 17.14 6.72 -1.03
C SER A 254 15.85 5.98 -0.77
N ILE A 255 15.65 4.90 -1.51
CA ILE A 255 14.49 4.03 -1.43
C ILE A 255 14.97 2.65 -1.04
N ALA A 256 14.36 2.07 -0.01
CA ALA A 256 14.46 0.64 0.24
C ALA A 256 13.21 -0.05 -0.31
N GLY A 257 13.37 -1.24 -0.87
CA GLY A 257 12.26 -2.01 -1.40
C GLY A 257 12.51 -3.49 -1.40
N GLY A 258 11.45 -4.24 -1.65
CA GLY A 258 11.48 -5.68 -1.83
C GLY A 258 10.88 -6.10 -3.17
N ASP A 259 11.20 -7.32 -3.61
CA ASP A 259 10.60 -7.91 -4.81
C ASP A 259 10.08 -9.33 -4.61
N LYS A 260 9.25 -9.78 -5.57
CA LYS A 260 8.59 -11.10 -5.54
C LYS A 260 9.53 -12.30 -5.55
N PHE A 261 10.83 -12.08 -5.80
CA PHE A 261 11.83 -13.13 -5.81
C PHE A 261 12.60 -13.23 -4.51
N GLY A 262 12.18 -12.50 -3.46
CA GLY A 262 12.76 -12.62 -2.14
C GLY A 262 14.01 -11.77 -1.94
N ASN A 263 14.13 -10.66 -2.65
CA ASN A 263 15.24 -9.71 -2.47
C ASN A 263 14.77 -8.46 -1.74
N ILE A 264 15.67 -7.90 -0.92
CA ILE A 264 15.61 -6.54 -0.41
C ILE A 264 16.75 -5.73 -1.05
N TRP A 265 16.47 -4.50 -1.43
CA TRP A 265 17.43 -3.62 -2.08
C TRP A 265 17.28 -2.18 -1.57
N ILE A 266 18.36 -1.42 -1.69
CA ILE A 266 18.36 0.03 -1.46
C ILE A 266 18.97 0.68 -2.70
N VAL A 267 18.24 1.63 -3.29
CA VAL A 267 18.69 2.44 -4.42
C VAL A 267 18.66 3.91 -4.05
N ARG A 268 19.56 4.70 -4.64
CA ARG A 268 19.72 6.13 -4.36
C ARG A 268 19.75 6.96 -5.64
N CYS A 269 19.11 8.13 -5.61
CA CYS A 269 19.23 9.12 -6.65
C CYS A 269 20.61 9.80 -6.57
N PRO A 270 21.35 9.91 -7.69
CA PRO A 270 22.60 10.69 -7.70
C PRO A 270 22.36 12.14 -7.26
N ASP A 271 23.28 12.70 -6.47
CA ASP A 271 23.10 14.02 -5.83
C ASP A 271 22.82 15.14 -6.84
N LYS A 272 23.56 15.17 -7.96
CA LYS A 272 23.35 16.15 -9.03
C LYS A 272 21.95 16.02 -9.64
N THR A 273 21.52 14.79 -9.92
CA THR A 273 20.19 14.52 -10.48
C THR A 273 19.09 14.97 -9.52
N SER A 274 19.28 14.75 -8.23
CA SER A 274 18.35 15.18 -7.19
C SER A 274 18.26 16.71 -7.11
N ALA A 275 19.39 17.40 -7.10
CA ALA A 275 19.45 18.87 -7.06
C ALA A 275 18.79 19.50 -8.30
N ASP A 276 19.10 18.98 -9.49
CA ASP A 276 18.50 19.43 -10.75
C ASP A 276 16.97 19.21 -10.75
N ALA A 277 16.51 18.05 -10.24
CA ALA A 277 15.09 17.75 -10.19
C ALA A 277 14.28 18.75 -9.35
N ASP A 278 14.87 19.31 -8.30
CA ASP A 278 14.22 20.23 -7.37
C ASP A 278 14.36 21.71 -7.76
N GLU A 279 15.26 22.02 -8.72
CA GLU A 279 15.54 23.38 -9.16
C GLU A 279 14.27 24.07 -9.72
N PRO A 280 14.00 25.35 -9.34
CA PRO A 280 12.92 26.12 -9.93
C PRO A 280 13.15 26.33 -11.44
N GLY A 281 12.18 25.98 -12.29
CA GLY A 281 12.33 26.11 -13.75
C GLY A 281 12.85 24.84 -14.45
N SER A 282 13.13 23.76 -13.70
CA SER A 282 13.67 22.53 -14.27
C SER A 282 12.72 21.74 -15.16
N GLU A 283 11.46 22.16 -15.25
CA GLU A 283 10.42 21.43 -15.98
C GLU A 283 10.79 21.23 -17.45
N THR A 284 11.45 22.22 -18.06
CA THR A 284 11.83 22.20 -19.47
C THR A 284 12.85 21.12 -19.76
N TYR A 285 13.91 21.01 -18.95
CA TYR A 285 14.98 20.04 -19.23
C TYR A 285 14.66 18.64 -18.73
N LEU A 286 13.85 18.50 -17.66
CA LEU A 286 13.37 17.20 -17.20
C LEU A 286 12.45 16.55 -18.24
N THR A 287 11.59 17.33 -18.89
CA THR A 287 10.67 16.84 -19.93
C THR A 287 11.39 16.57 -21.27
N ALA A 288 12.47 17.28 -21.57
CA ALA A 288 13.16 17.19 -22.86
C ALA A 288 14.08 15.96 -23.01
N ARG A 289 14.33 15.20 -21.94
CA ARG A 289 15.33 14.11 -21.91
C ARG A 289 14.69 12.75 -21.66
N GLU A 290 13.72 12.35 -22.48
CA GLU A 290 13.30 10.94 -22.48
C GLU A 290 14.44 10.09 -23.07
N TYR A 291 14.91 9.09 -22.32
CA TYR A 291 16.02 8.22 -22.73
C TYR A 291 15.57 6.76 -22.74
N LEU A 292 15.58 6.14 -23.93
CA LEU A 292 15.20 4.73 -24.14
C LEU A 292 13.82 4.37 -23.56
N ASN A 293 12.82 5.23 -23.74
CA ASN A 293 11.47 5.07 -23.18
C ASN A 293 11.41 5.03 -21.64
N GLY A 294 12.43 5.57 -20.97
CA GLY A 294 12.49 5.74 -19.51
C GLY A 294 12.91 7.16 -19.12
N ALA A 295 13.13 7.35 -17.83
CA ALA A 295 13.59 8.62 -17.28
C ALA A 295 15.01 8.98 -17.80
N PRO A 296 15.41 10.26 -17.74
CA PRO A 296 16.73 10.70 -18.21
C PRO A 296 17.92 10.10 -17.46
N ASN A 297 17.73 9.79 -16.19
CA ASN A 297 18.80 9.39 -15.27
C ASN A 297 18.49 8.03 -14.67
N ARG A 298 19.52 7.41 -14.11
CA ARG A 298 19.43 6.08 -13.49
C ARG A 298 19.78 6.13 -12.01
N LEU A 299 19.07 5.34 -11.22
CA LEU A 299 19.33 5.15 -9.79
C LEU A 299 20.59 4.31 -9.57
N GLU A 300 21.32 4.62 -8.50
CA GLU A 300 22.50 3.88 -8.06
C GLU A 300 22.11 2.81 -7.02
N LEU A 301 22.66 1.61 -7.14
CA LEU A 301 22.43 0.52 -6.18
C LEU A 301 23.33 0.70 -4.96
N MET A 302 22.74 0.88 -3.78
CA MET A 302 23.46 1.02 -2.51
C MET A 302 23.62 -0.30 -1.77
N ALA A 303 22.57 -1.13 -1.80
CA ALA A 303 22.56 -2.43 -1.14
C ALA A 303 21.63 -3.40 -1.87
N HIS A 304 21.97 -4.69 -1.83
CA HIS A 304 21.13 -5.77 -2.35
C HIS A 304 21.38 -7.03 -1.51
N PHE A 305 20.31 -7.63 -1.00
CA PHE A 305 20.37 -8.80 -0.14
C PHE A 305 19.21 -9.76 -0.44
N PHE A 306 19.50 -11.05 -0.47
CA PHE A 306 18.49 -12.09 -0.70
C PHE A 306 18.01 -12.65 0.65
N THR A 307 16.71 -12.46 0.96
CA THR A 307 16.10 -12.83 2.23
C THR A 307 15.54 -14.25 2.27
N GLN A 308 15.52 -14.97 1.15
CA GLN A 308 14.84 -16.28 0.99
C GLN A 308 13.32 -16.29 1.24
N ASP A 309 12.74 -15.13 1.56
CA ASP A 309 11.31 -14.92 1.72
C ASP A 309 10.91 -13.61 1.03
N ILE A 310 9.67 -13.53 0.55
CA ILE A 310 9.16 -12.41 -0.25
C ILE A 310 8.83 -11.24 0.68
N PRO A 311 9.50 -10.08 0.58
CA PRO A 311 9.17 -8.95 1.43
C PRO A 311 7.82 -8.36 1.02
N THR A 312 6.82 -8.46 1.90
CA THR A 312 5.46 -7.98 1.65
C THR A 312 5.21 -6.58 2.18
N SER A 313 6.05 -6.12 3.10
CA SER A 313 6.05 -4.76 3.62
C SER A 313 7.45 -4.38 4.09
N ILE A 314 7.78 -3.10 3.93
CA ILE A 314 9.01 -2.52 4.44
C ILE A 314 8.68 -1.11 4.94
N CYS A 315 9.21 -0.74 6.11
CA CYS A 315 9.01 0.59 6.66
C CYS A 315 10.23 1.00 7.49
N LYS A 316 10.58 2.29 7.44
CA LYS A 316 11.61 2.85 8.32
C LYS A 316 10.98 3.20 9.66
N ALA A 317 11.43 2.53 10.73
CA ALA A 317 11.06 2.81 12.11
C ALA A 317 12.23 3.46 12.86
N ARG A 318 11.94 4.18 13.95
CA ARG A 318 12.98 4.65 14.88
C ARG A 318 13.09 3.64 16.01
N ALA A 319 14.26 3.04 16.19
CA ALA A 319 14.59 2.37 17.44
C ALA A 319 14.83 3.45 18.49
N TRP A 320 14.18 3.35 19.65
CA TRP A 320 14.45 4.23 20.78
C TRP A 320 15.88 3.98 21.27
N SER A 321 16.66 5.06 21.43
CA SER A 321 17.94 5.08 22.14
C SER A 321 17.77 5.83 23.45
#